data_AF-A0A656QIA2-F1
#
_entry.id   AF-A0A656QIA2-F1
#
_cell.length_a   1.000
_cell.length_b   1.000
_cell.length_c   1.000
_cell.angle_alpha   90.00
_cell.angle_beta   90.00
_cell.angle_gamma   90.00
#
_symmetry.space_group_name_H-M   'P 1'
#
loop_
_entity.id
_entity.type
_entity.pdbx_description
1 polymer ?
#
loop_
_entity_poly.entity_id
_entity_poly.type
_entity_poly.pdbx_seq_one_letter_code
_entity_poly.pdbx_strand_id
1 'polypeptide(L)'
;MKRSKRVACVEATALVALSMASAGVAHADDEAVVNPNQTASREAPADLSNLKPVVNVLAPPDTSAIMPETSAGPYTPGVNTPAGIVSNAQTRAYGTFGIPYSTGRVQDGNQSAAGTTSANYLSTTYPYRAIGKLTFSAGYCTASLIRRSVIVTAAHCIQSFGSGSSLFSNWQFRPGHYGASGATSAQIAPYGTWNWAALVRPSAWANGTDTGSGSARNNDIAVIAIAKNASNQFIGDITGYLSYGWNNYSFISSPKTGNLQTAAVTTFGYPTLLDGGAIMQRTDGPAYTTTVSGASQLWQGSNLTSGASGGPWIVNFRPRDAVLSGGAVIGNASNLSIIGVTSWGSSDPNAIKDNYASQFRQNTQYPNATYGNYGAGNIASLLNTLCSTAAPGGGTYASQGYCN
;
A
#
# COMPACT_ATOMS: atom_id res chain seq x y z
N MET A 1 -25.89 23.93 -92.73
CA MET A 1 -27.00 24.43 -91.88
C MET A 1 -27.93 23.25 -91.62
N LYS A 2 -28.27 22.75 -90.43
CA LYS A 2 -28.33 23.26 -89.05
C LYS A 2 -27.74 22.20 -88.09
N ARG A 3 -27.22 22.70 -86.97
CA ARG A 3 -26.65 21.95 -85.82
C ARG A 3 -27.70 21.11 -85.09
N SER A 4 -27.28 19.97 -84.52
CA SER A 4 -27.69 19.60 -83.16
C SER A 4 -26.61 18.73 -82.47
N LYS A 5 -26.63 18.75 -81.14
CA LYS A 5 -25.53 18.60 -80.18
C LYS A 5 -25.14 17.16 -79.80
N ARG A 6 -23.85 17.03 -79.48
CA ARG A 6 -23.09 16.12 -78.57
C ARG A 6 -23.87 15.04 -77.79
N VAL A 7 -23.36 13.81 -77.89
CA VAL A 7 -23.09 12.92 -76.74
C VAL A 7 -21.74 12.23 -77.03
N ALA A 8 -20.76 12.42 -76.14
CA ALA A 8 -19.50 11.69 -76.18
C ALA A 8 -19.64 10.47 -75.26
N CYS A 9 -19.55 9.27 -75.84
CA CYS A 9 -19.37 8.02 -75.10
C CYS A 9 -18.00 8.03 -74.44
N VAL A 10 -17.98 7.80 -73.13
CA VAL A 10 -16.78 7.45 -72.37
C VAL A 10 -16.57 5.94 -72.54
N GLU A 11 -15.43 5.54 -73.09
CA GLU A 11 -15.03 4.14 -73.20
C GLU A 11 -14.82 3.55 -71.80
N ALA A 12 -15.50 2.43 -71.56
CA ALA A 12 -15.37 1.62 -70.36
C ALA A 12 -14.01 0.89 -70.40
N THR A 13 -13.12 1.22 -69.46
CA THR A 13 -11.96 0.36 -69.18
C THR A 13 -12.39 -0.71 -68.19
N ALA A 14 -12.38 -1.96 -68.63
CA ALA A 14 -12.75 -3.12 -67.85
C ALA A 14 -11.76 -3.32 -66.68
N LEU A 15 -12.24 -3.19 -65.45
CA LEU A 15 -11.60 -3.76 -64.27
C LEU A 15 -11.81 -5.28 -64.31
N VAL A 16 -10.75 -6.02 -64.61
CA VAL A 16 -10.71 -7.47 -64.41
C VAL A 16 -10.69 -7.73 -62.91
N ALA A 17 -11.84 -8.12 -62.37
CA ALA A 17 -11.94 -8.69 -61.03
C ALA A 17 -11.38 -10.12 -61.07
N LEU A 18 -10.14 -10.29 -60.61
CA LEU A 18 -9.60 -11.62 -60.31
C LEU A 18 -10.01 -11.97 -58.88
N SER A 19 -11.12 -12.68 -58.74
CA SER A 19 -11.57 -13.26 -57.48
C SER A 19 -10.67 -14.44 -57.09
N MET A 20 -9.60 -14.18 -56.36
CA MET A 20 -8.94 -15.22 -55.58
C MET A 20 -9.70 -15.36 -54.27
N ALA A 21 -10.50 -16.41 -54.16
CA ALA A 21 -11.10 -16.85 -52.91
C ALA A 21 -10.00 -17.41 -52.00
N SER A 22 -9.29 -16.52 -51.30
CA SER A 22 -8.62 -16.88 -50.06
C SER A 22 -9.67 -16.91 -48.96
N ALA A 23 -9.76 -18.01 -48.24
CA ALA A 23 -10.55 -18.11 -47.01
C ALA A 23 -10.13 -16.99 -46.05
N GLY A 24 -10.92 -15.92 -46.03
CA GLY A 24 -10.66 -14.73 -45.23
C GLY A 24 -10.87 -15.05 -43.78
N VAL A 25 -9.78 -15.12 -43.02
CA VAL A 25 -9.83 -14.79 -41.60
C VAL A 25 -10.31 -13.34 -41.54
N ALA A 26 -11.39 -13.08 -40.79
CA ALA A 26 -11.89 -11.73 -40.57
C ALA A 26 -10.78 -10.90 -39.90
N HIS A 27 -10.05 -10.11 -40.68
CA HIS A 27 -9.23 -9.03 -40.16
C HIS A 27 -10.17 -7.85 -39.91
N ALA A 28 -10.05 -7.23 -38.74
CA ALA A 28 -10.69 -5.95 -38.47
C ALA A 28 -10.24 -4.93 -39.53
N ASP A 29 -11.10 -3.96 -39.86
CA ASP A 29 -10.77 -2.81 -40.72
C ASP A 29 -9.77 -1.89 -40.00
N ASP A 30 -8.57 -2.40 -39.71
CA ASP A 30 -7.52 -1.68 -39.03
C ASP A 30 -6.86 -0.73 -40.02
N GLU A 31 -7.06 0.58 -39.84
CA GLU A 31 -6.38 1.60 -40.63
C GLU A 31 -4.99 1.89 -40.04
N ALA A 32 -3.94 1.50 -40.77
CA ALA A 32 -2.58 1.93 -40.46
C ALA A 32 -2.33 3.34 -41.00
N VAL A 33 -2.44 4.34 -40.13
CA VAL A 33 -2.06 5.73 -40.48
C VAL A 33 -0.53 5.87 -40.45
N VAL A 34 0.09 5.86 -41.63
CA VAL A 34 1.54 6.10 -41.76
C VAL A 34 1.77 7.60 -41.78
N ASN A 35 2.64 8.12 -40.91
CA ASN A 35 3.13 9.50 -41.02
C ASN A 35 4.22 9.59 -42.09
N PRO A 36 3.96 10.15 -43.29
CA PRO A 36 4.94 10.19 -44.37
C PRO A 36 5.99 11.30 -44.18
N ASN A 37 5.84 12.17 -43.17
CA ASN A 37 6.63 13.38 -42.99
C ASN A 37 7.49 13.35 -41.72
N GLN A 38 8.35 12.33 -41.59
CA GLN A 38 9.20 12.14 -40.40
C GLN A 38 10.30 13.22 -40.24
N THR A 39 10.57 14.00 -41.28
CA THR A 39 11.62 15.04 -41.32
C THR A 39 11.10 16.47 -41.14
N ALA A 40 9.78 16.67 -41.02
CA ALA A 40 9.23 17.98 -40.71
C ALA A 40 9.77 18.46 -39.35
N SER A 41 10.43 19.62 -39.33
CA SER A 41 10.93 20.23 -38.10
C SER A 41 9.78 20.33 -37.11
N ARG A 42 9.94 19.72 -35.93
CA ARG A 42 9.00 19.92 -34.82
C ARG A 42 9.05 21.41 -34.50
N GLU A 43 8.04 22.18 -34.93
CA GLU A 43 7.89 23.56 -34.48
C GLU A 43 8.00 23.57 -32.95
N ALA A 44 8.72 24.55 -32.41
CA ALA A 44 8.79 24.74 -30.96
C ALA A 44 7.35 24.71 -30.43
N PRO A 45 7.05 23.94 -29.37
CA PRO A 45 5.68 23.73 -28.95
C PRO A 45 5.00 25.08 -28.80
N ALA A 46 3.85 25.26 -29.46
CA ALA A 46 2.95 26.36 -29.14
C ALA A 46 2.81 26.42 -27.62
N ASP A 47 2.72 27.64 -27.07
CA ASP A 47 2.60 27.89 -25.64
C ASP A 47 1.74 26.82 -24.95
N LEU A 48 2.40 25.91 -24.21
CA LEU A 48 1.77 24.75 -23.61
C LEU A 48 0.70 25.17 -22.58
N SER A 49 0.69 26.44 -22.18
CA SER A 49 -0.33 27.02 -21.30
C SER A 49 -1.75 27.00 -21.90
N ASN A 50 -1.88 26.94 -23.24
CA ASN A 50 -3.16 26.98 -23.95
C ASN A 50 -3.68 25.59 -24.37
N LEU A 51 -2.91 24.52 -24.11
CA LEU A 51 -3.37 23.17 -24.42
C LEU A 51 -4.54 22.79 -23.51
N LYS A 52 -5.65 22.40 -24.14
CA LYS A 52 -6.79 21.81 -23.46
C LYS A 52 -6.64 20.28 -23.46
N PRO A 53 -7.11 19.60 -22.40
CA PRO A 53 -7.21 18.15 -22.45
C PRO A 53 -8.07 17.73 -23.65
N VAL A 54 -7.69 16.63 -24.30
CA VAL A 54 -8.54 16.00 -25.32
C VAL A 54 -9.85 15.60 -24.65
N VAL A 55 -10.97 16.06 -25.20
CA VAL A 55 -12.30 15.71 -24.71
C VAL A 55 -12.86 14.64 -25.62
N ASN A 56 -13.22 13.48 -25.03
CA ASN A 56 -14.03 12.52 -25.75
C ASN A 56 -15.44 13.11 -25.92
N VAL A 57 -15.83 13.35 -27.17
CA VAL A 57 -17.12 13.98 -27.51
C VAL A 57 -18.31 13.02 -27.35
N LEU A 58 -18.05 11.71 -27.17
CA LEU A 58 -19.08 10.73 -26.90
C LEU A 58 -19.65 10.89 -25.49
N ALA A 59 -20.97 10.78 -25.37
CA ALA A 59 -21.63 10.74 -24.08
C ALA A 59 -21.14 9.53 -23.26
N PRO A 60 -20.96 9.67 -21.94
CA PRO A 60 -20.61 8.54 -21.09
C PRO A 60 -21.73 7.48 -21.15
N PRO A 61 -21.39 6.18 -21.17
CA PRO A 61 -22.38 5.12 -21.14
C PRO A 61 -23.14 5.11 -19.80
N ASP A 62 -24.36 4.56 -19.78
CA ASP A 62 -25.06 4.29 -18.52
C ASP A 62 -24.27 3.25 -17.71
N THR A 63 -23.88 3.62 -16.49
CA THR A 63 -23.09 2.77 -15.58
C THR A 63 -23.88 2.21 -14.41
N SER A 64 -25.21 2.41 -14.42
CA SER A 64 -26.12 1.98 -13.33
C SER A 64 -26.13 0.47 -13.09
N ALA A 65 -25.88 -0.33 -14.14
CA ALA A 65 -25.92 -1.79 -14.10
C ALA A 65 -24.53 -2.48 -14.15
N ILE A 66 -23.43 -1.73 -14.02
CA ILE A 66 -22.08 -2.32 -14.09
C ILE A 66 -21.84 -3.26 -12.90
N MET A 67 -21.39 -4.48 -13.20
CA MET A 67 -20.93 -5.49 -12.24
C MET A 67 -19.55 -6.02 -12.67
N PRO A 68 -18.74 -6.58 -11.74
CA PRO A 68 -17.51 -7.26 -12.09
C PRO A 68 -17.76 -8.43 -13.05
N GLU A 69 -16.98 -8.51 -14.12
CA GLU A 69 -16.92 -9.71 -14.96
C GLU A 69 -16.22 -10.83 -14.18
N THR A 70 -16.86 -12.00 -14.09
CA THR A 70 -16.34 -13.15 -13.33
C THR A 70 -15.74 -14.24 -14.19
N SER A 71 -15.93 -14.19 -15.52
CA SER A 71 -15.27 -15.11 -16.45
C SER A 71 -13.85 -14.63 -16.75
N ALA A 72 -12.93 -15.58 -17.00
CA ALA A 72 -11.57 -15.26 -17.45
C ALA A 72 -11.53 -14.66 -18.87
N GLY A 73 -12.69 -14.53 -19.52
CA GLY A 73 -12.81 -14.22 -20.94
C GLY A 73 -12.28 -15.35 -21.84
N PRO A 74 -12.51 -15.26 -23.16
CA PRO A 74 -12.01 -16.25 -24.12
C PRO A 74 -10.55 -16.00 -24.54
N TYR A 75 -9.91 -14.92 -24.07
CA TYR A 75 -8.63 -14.45 -24.58
C TYR A 75 -7.48 -14.74 -23.61
N THR A 76 -6.32 -15.12 -24.17
CA THR A 76 -5.11 -15.39 -23.37
C THR A 76 -4.39 -14.09 -23.01
N PRO A 77 -4.03 -13.86 -21.73
CA PRO A 77 -3.25 -12.69 -21.34
C PRO A 77 -1.84 -12.69 -21.96
N GLY A 78 -1.38 -11.51 -22.38
CA GLY A 78 -0.01 -11.29 -22.89
C GLY A 78 0.56 -9.95 -22.41
N VAL A 79 1.88 -9.83 -22.43
CA VAL A 79 2.58 -8.57 -22.11
C VAL A 79 3.71 -8.32 -23.11
N ASN A 80 3.89 -7.07 -23.52
CA ASN A 80 5.06 -6.65 -24.29
C ASN A 80 6.10 -6.07 -23.33
N THR A 81 7.27 -6.68 -23.27
CA THR A 81 8.38 -6.25 -22.42
C THR A 81 9.52 -5.69 -23.28
N PRO A 82 10.50 -4.98 -22.71
CA PRO A 82 11.71 -4.61 -23.44
C PRO A 82 12.46 -5.80 -24.06
N ALA A 83 12.27 -7.03 -23.53
CA ALA A 83 12.86 -8.26 -24.04
C ALA A 83 11.98 -8.98 -25.08
N GLY A 84 10.84 -8.38 -25.46
CA GLY A 84 9.90 -8.93 -26.44
C GLY A 84 8.52 -9.28 -25.86
N ILE A 85 7.67 -9.84 -26.74
CA ILE A 85 6.30 -10.24 -26.43
C ILE A 85 6.30 -11.56 -25.66
N VAL A 86 5.63 -11.59 -24.52
CA VAL A 86 5.34 -12.79 -23.73
C VAL A 86 3.87 -13.14 -23.93
N SER A 87 3.60 -14.14 -24.78
CA SER A 87 2.27 -14.58 -25.20
C SER A 87 1.57 -15.53 -24.22
N ASN A 88 2.31 -16.07 -23.25
CA ASN A 88 1.83 -16.92 -22.16
C ASN A 88 2.13 -16.28 -20.81
N ALA A 89 1.90 -14.98 -20.69
CA ALA A 89 2.13 -14.26 -19.45
C ALA A 89 1.25 -14.90 -18.37
N GLN A 90 1.88 -15.62 -17.43
CA GLN A 90 1.14 -16.17 -16.31
C GLN A 90 0.56 -14.99 -15.53
N THR A 91 -0.74 -15.03 -15.23
CA THR A 91 -1.37 -14.12 -14.26
C THR A 91 -0.78 -14.26 -12.84
N ARG A 92 0.21 -15.15 -12.66
CA ARG A 92 0.73 -15.68 -11.39
C ARG A 92 1.95 -14.96 -10.83
N ALA A 93 2.39 -13.83 -11.43
CA ALA A 93 3.27 -12.90 -10.70
C ALA A 93 2.60 -12.33 -9.43
N TYR A 94 1.31 -12.60 -9.25
CA TYR A 94 0.43 -12.08 -8.21
C TYR A 94 -0.06 -13.15 -7.22
N GLY A 95 0.72 -14.23 -7.03
CA GLY A 95 0.35 -15.34 -6.14
C GLY A 95 -0.67 -16.29 -6.76
N THR A 96 -0.86 -17.45 -6.13
CA THR A 96 -1.78 -18.52 -6.58
C THR A 96 -3.24 -18.29 -6.18
N PHE A 97 -3.56 -17.22 -5.45
CA PHE A 97 -4.86 -16.97 -4.82
C PHE A 97 -5.74 -15.90 -5.47
N GLY A 98 -5.27 -15.23 -6.53
CA GLY A 98 -6.13 -14.36 -7.35
C GLY A 98 -6.42 -12.96 -6.78
N ILE A 99 -5.65 -12.46 -5.79
CA ILE A 99 -5.68 -11.03 -5.44
C ILE A 99 -4.53 -10.31 -6.16
N PRO A 100 -4.80 -9.33 -7.03
CA PRO A 100 -3.75 -8.54 -7.67
C PRO A 100 -3.06 -7.64 -6.65
N TYR A 101 -1.73 -7.56 -6.71
CA TYR A 101 -0.95 -6.63 -5.89
C TYR A 101 0.31 -6.19 -6.64
N SER A 102 0.98 -5.16 -6.15
CA SER A 102 2.32 -4.78 -6.60
C SER A 102 3.22 -4.62 -5.39
N THR A 103 4.46 -5.08 -5.45
CA THR A 103 5.45 -4.90 -4.39
C THR A 103 6.71 -4.26 -4.96
N GLY A 104 7.28 -3.31 -4.24
CA GLY A 104 8.55 -2.67 -4.62
C GLY A 104 9.28 -2.06 -3.43
N ARG A 105 10.57 -1.79 -3.63
CA ARG A 105 11.38 -1.05 -2.65
C ARG A 105 10.84 0.36 -2.48
N VAL A 106 10.88 0.87 -1.25
CA VAL A 106 10.75 2.30 -0.96
C VAL A 106 12.09 2.97 -1.24
N GLN A 107 12.43 3.06 -2.52
CA GLN A 107 13.69 3.60 -3.04
C GLN A 107 13.44 4.31 -4.38
N ASP A 108 14.20 5.37 -4.64
CA ASP A 108 14.16 6.10 -5.91
C ASP A 108 14.86 5.31 -7.03
N GLY A 109 14.07 4.67 -7.89
CA GLY A 109 14.50 4.04 -9.15
C GLY A 109 15.53 2.90 -9.06
N ASN A 110 16.19 2.61 -10.19
CA ASN A 110 17.25 1.61 -10.35
C ASN A 110 18.62 2.05 -9.78
N GLN A 111 18.64 3.05 -8.89
CA GLN A 111 19.89 3.56 -8.34
C GLN A 111 20.61 2.47 -7.53
N SER A 112 21.90 2.28 -7.80
CA SER A 112 22.72 1.39 -6.98
C SER A 112 22.94 2.02 -5.60
N ALA A 113 23.09 1.19 -4.57
CA ALA A 113 23.38 1.64 -3.20
C ALA A 113 24.69 2.46 -3.08
N ALA A 114 25.50 2.53 -4.15
CA ALA A 114 26.72 3.34 -4.24
C ALA A 114 26.45 4.85 -4.44
N GLY A 115 25.22 5.28 -4.73
CA GLY A 115 24.84 6.70 -4.76
C GLY A 115 24.59 7.24 -3.34
N THR A 116 25.52 8.03 -2.82
CA THR A 116 25.66 8.38 -1.39
C THR A 116 24.57 9.26 -0.76
N THR A 117 23.56 9.73 -1.50
CA THR A 117 22.45 10.54 -0.93
C THR A 117 21.07 10.32 -1.59
N SER A 118 20.96 9.52 -2.65
CA SER A 118 19.69 9.30 -3.36
C SER A 118 18.99 7.99 -2.99
N ALA A 119 19.72 6.95 -2.59
CA ALA A 119 19.15 5.61 -2.45
C ALA A 119 18.14 5.48 -1.27
N ASN A 120 18.33 6.20 -0.17
CA ASN A 120 17.39 6.27 0.95
C ASN A 120 16.49 7.53 0.89
N TYR A 121 16.46 8.26 -0.23
CA TYR A 121 15.68 9.49 -0.34
C TYR A 121 14.20 9.23 -0.05
N LEU A 122 13.60 8.19 -0.65
CA LEU A 122 12.19 7.88 -0.39
C LEU A 122 11.97 7.49 1.08
N SER A 123 12.76 6.57 1.65
CA SER A 123 12.58 6.13 3.05
C SER A 123 12.80 7.26 4.07
N THR A 124 13.48 8.34 3.66
CA THR A 124 13.70 9.53 4.49
C THR A 124 12.68 10.65 4.27
N THR A 125 11.70 10.51 3.38
CA THR A 125 10.61 11.48 3.20
C THR A 125 9.34 11.08 3.95
N TYR A 126 8.52 12.05 4.36
CA TYR A 126 7.19 11.75 4.90
C TYR A 126 6.27 11.31 3.74
N PRO A 127 5.44 10.26 3.91
CA PRO A 127 5.12 9.52 5.15
C PRO A 127 6.09 8.39 5.52
N TYR A 128 6.97 7.95 4.61
CA TYR A 128 7.81 6.76 4.81
C TYR A 128 8.71 6.84 6.06
N ARG A 129 9.27 8.01 6.36
CA ARG A 129 10.14 8.20 7.53
C ARG A 129 9.42 8.02 8.88
N ALA A 130 8.09 8.00 8.92
CA ALA A 130 7.34 7.64 10.13
C ALA A 130 7.32 6.12 10.39
N ILE A 131 7.82 5.32 9.44
CA ILE A 131 7.87 3.86 9.47
C ILE A 131 9.33 3.44 9.60
N GLY A 132 9.60 2.41 10.41
CA GLY A 132 10.97 2.05 10.75
C GLY A 132 11.14 0.61 11.18
N LYS A 133 12.42 0.22 11.32
CA LYS A 133 12.82 -1.09 11.82
C LYS A 133 12.83 -1.06 13.35
N LEU A 134 12.17 -2.01 13.98
CA LEU A 134 12.12 -2.20 15.43
C LEU A 134 12.97 -3.42 15.77
N THR A 135 14.10 -3.24 16.45
CA THR A 135 14.97 -4.34 16.89
C THR A 135 14.78 -4.60 18.38
N PHE A 136 14.94 -5.85 18.81
CA PHE A 136 14.80 -6.30 20.20
C PHE A 136 15.59 -7.59 20.43
N SER A 137 15.62 -8.09 21.67
CA SER A 137 16.46 -9.22 22.09
C SER A 137 16.24 -10.52 21.31
N ALA A 138 15.05 -10.72 20.75
CA ALA A 138 14.66 -11.91 19.99
C ALA A 138 14.65 -11.70 18.46
N GLY A 139 15.03 -10.52 17.97
CA GLY A 139 15.11 -10.26 16.53
C GLY A 139 14.65 -8.86 16.14
N TYR A 140 13.86 -8.76 15.08
CA TYR A 140 13.35 -7.50 14.60
C TYR A 140 11.97 -7.62 13.94
N CYS A 141 11.28 -6.49 13.92
CA CYS A 141 10.00 -6.26 13.29
C CYS A 141 10.01 -4.91 12.55
N THR A 142 8.85 -4.56 12.01
CA THR A 142 8.51 -3.21 11.54
C THR A 142 7.61 -2.53 12.57
N ALA A 143 7.69 -1.21 12.67
CA ALA A 143 6.76 -0.39 13.43
C ALA A 143 6.54 0.96 12.75
N SER A 144 5.51 1.68 13.17
CA SER A 144 5.22 3.01 12.65
C SER A 144 4.72 3.96 13.73
N LEU A 145 5.09 5.24 13.64
CA LEU A 145 4.64 6.28 14.55
C LEU A 145 3.19 6.64 14.27
N ILE A 146 2.38 6.65 15.33
CA ILE A 146 0.94 6.97 15.28
C ILE A 146 0.53 8.13 16.18
N ARG A 147 1.46 8.59 17.02
CA ARG A 147 1.41 9.81 17.83
C ARG A 147 2.81 10.39 17.92
N ARG A 148 2.92 11.60 18.49
CA ARG A 148 4.18 12.35 18.61
C ARG A 148 5.38 11.52 19.09
N SER A 149 5.20 10.56 20.00
CA SER A 149 6.27 9.63 20.40
C SER A 149 5.74 8.25 20.77
N VAL A 150 4.75 7.75 20.02
CA VAL A 150 4.21 6.40 20.18
C VAL A 150 4.23 5.66 18.86
N ILE A 151 4.84 4.49 18.84
CA ILE A 151 4.78 3.57 17.71
C ILE A 151 3.73 2.48 17.94
N VAL A 152 3.16 1.97 16.85
CA VAL A 152 2.40 0.73 16.81
C VAL A 152 3.19 -0.36 16.10
N THR A 153 3.05 -1.58 16.60
CA THR A 153 3.64 -2.81 16.04
C THR A 153 2.76 -4.02 16.40
N ALA A 154 3.17 -5.23 16.06
CA ALA A 154 2.46 -6.45 16.45
C ALA A 154 2.80 -6.85 17.88
N ALA A 155 1.88 -7.50 18.60
CA ALA A 155 2.13 -7.96 19.97
C ALA A 155 3.20 -9.07 20.01
N HIS A 156 3.30 -9.90 18.96
CA HIS A 156 4.36 -10.89 18.86
C HIS A 156 5.77 -10.28 18.68
N CYS A 157 5.89 -8.99 18.37
CA CYS A 157 7.18 -8.27 18.32
C CYS A 157 7.69 -7.85 19.71
N ILE A 158 6.85 -7.97 20.75
CA ILE A 158 7.22 -7.65 22.12
C ILE A 158 7.16 -8.87 23.04
N GLN A 159 6.37 -9.89 22.67
CA GLN A 159 6.13 -11.05 23.52
C GLN A 159 5.54 -12.25 22.76
N SER A 160 6.00 -13.46 23.09
CA SER A 160 5.33 -14.71 22.68
C SER A 160 3.92 -14.86 23.27
N PHE A 161 2.96 -15.26 22.44
CA PHE A 161 1.57 -15.48 22.87
C PHE A 161 1.47 -16.42 24.08
N GLY A 162 0.69 -16.03 25.11
CA GLY A 162 0.48 -16.86 26.30
C GLY A 162 1.66 -16.95 27.27
N SER A 163 2.73 -16.18 27.08
CA SER A 163 3.91 -16.22 27.96
C SER A 163 3.79 -15.37 29.23
N GLY A 164 2.59 -14.88 29.55
CA GLY A 164 2.29 -14.16 30.80
C GLY A 164 3.03 -12.82 30.89
N SER A 165 3.89 -12.67 31.88
CA SER A 165 4.69 -11.45 32.08
C SER A 165 5.99 -11.42 31.24
N SER A 166 6.42 -12.55 30.68
CA SER A 166 7.70 -12.69 29.98
C SER A 166 7.75 -11.88 28.69
N LEU A 167 8.50 -10.80 28.72
CA LEU A 167 8.70 -9.90 27.59
C LEU A 167 10.04 -10.18 26.90
N PHE A 168 10.14 -9.80 25.61
CA PHE A 168 11.44 -9.52 25.02
C PHE A 168 12.08 -8.28 25.69
N SER A 169 13.27 -7.89 25.27
CA SER A 169 13.95 -6.72 25.84
C SER A 169 14.69 -5.90 24.78
N ASN A 170 15.24 -4.75 25.18
CA ASN A 170 16.11 -3.91 24.35
C ASN A 170 15.47 -3.39 23.05
N TRP A 171 14.20 -2.94 23.10
CA TRP A 171 13.56 -2.36 21.92
C TRP A 171 14.21 -1.05 21.48
N GLN A 172 14.59 -1.02 20.21
CA GLN A 172 15.12 0.16 19.54
C GLN A 172 14.44 0.38 18.20
N PHE A 173 13.98 1.60 17.95
CA PHE A 173 13.30 1.98 16.72
C PHE A 173 14.19 2.88 15.85
N ARG A 174 14.28 2.54 14.56
CA ARG A 174 15.04 3.28 13.54
C ARG A 174 14.10 3.74 12.42
N PRO A 175 13.53 4.96 12.51
CA PRO A 175 12.67 5.49 11.45
C PRO A 175 13.45 5.67 10.14
N GLY A 176 12.84 5.31 9.02
CA GLY A 176 13.43 5.43 7.69
C GLY A 176 14.67 4.57 7.48
N HIS A 177 14.87 3.51 8.27
CA HIS A 177 16.02 2.60 8.18
C HIS A 177 16.34 2.20 6.72
N TYR A 178 17.60 2.33 6.33
CA TYR A 178 18.09 1.89 5.03
C TYR A 178 19.45 1.20 5.20
N GLY A 179 19.43 -0.12 5.29
CA GLY A 179 20.60 -0.96 5.55
C GLY A 179 21.14 -1.69 4.34
N ALA A 180 20.90 -1.21 3.12
CA ALA A 180 21.39 -1.85 1.90
C ALA A 180 22.93 -2.06 1.97
N SER A 181 23.45 -3.05 1.23
CA SER A 181 24.90 -3.28 1.19
C SER A 181 25.63 -2.00 0.76
N GLY A 182 26.63 -1.59 1.55
CA GLY A 182 27.36 -0.33 1.35
C GLY A 182 26.72 0.91 1.98
N ALA A 183 25.56 0.78 2.65
CA ALA A 183 24.94 1.91 3.35
C ALA A 183 25.82 2.45 4.47
N THR A 184 25.96 3.77 4.53
CA THR A 184 26.64 4.48 5.62
C THR A 184 25.83 4.44 6.92
N SER A 185 26.45 4.72 8.06
CA SER A 185 25.74 4.84 9.34
C SER A 185 24.60 5.87 9.30
N ALA A 186 24.80 6.96 8.56
CA ALA A 186 23.77 7.99 8.35
C ALA A 186 22.60 7.47 7.50
N GLN A 187 22.81 6.52 6.60
CA GLN A 187 21.71 5.89 5.84
C GLN A 187 21.01 4.79 6.64
N ILE A 188 21.75 4.05 7.47
CA ILE A 188 21.21 2.99 8.33
C ILE A 188 20.23 3.54 9.37
N ALA A 189 20.53 4.71 9.94
CA ALA A 189 19.71 5.36 10.95
C ALA A 189 19.64 6.87 10.70
N PRO A 190 18.94 7.32 9.64
CA PRO A 190 18.97 8.71 9.18
C PRO A 190 18.38 9.70 10.18
N TYR A 191 17.56 9.19 11.08
CA TYR A 191 16.93 9.94 12.16
C TYR A 191 17.40 9.45 13.54
N GLY A 192 18.50 8.70 13.59
CA GLY A 192 19.03 8.08 14.80
C GLY A 192 18.34 6.77 15.20
N THR A 193 18.79 6.21 16.32
CA THR A 193 18.23 5.02 16.96
C THR A 193 17.58 5.44 18.26
N TRP A 194 16.30 5.10 18.43
CA TRP A 194 15.48 5.58 19.54
C TRP A 194 15.12 4.44 20.48
N ASN A 195 15.37 4.64 21.78
CA ASN A 195 15.03 3.65 22.80
C ASN A 195 13.56 3.76 23.21
N TRP A 196 12.99 2.64 23.62
CA TRP A 196 11.66 2.60 24.23
C TRP A 196 11.64 3.25 25.63
N ALA A 197 10.46 3.70 26.07
CA ALA A 197 10.20 4.24 27.41
C ALA A 197 9.14 3.43 28.17
N ALA A 198 8.06 3.05 27.48
CA ALA A 198 7.01 2.17 27.99
C ALA A 198 6.35 1.43 26.83
N LEU A 199 5.64 0.36 27.14
CA LEU A 199 4.86 -0.39 26.16
C LEU A 199 3.54 -0.86 26.77
N VAL A 200 2.55 -1.09 25.92
CA VAL A 200 1.27 -1.71 26.29
C VAL A 200 0.94 -2.80 25.27
N ARG A 201 0.45 -3.92 25.80
CA ARG A 201 0.00 -5.07 25.04
C ARG A 201 -1.35 -5.56 25.54
N PRO A 202 -2.14 -6.23 24.71
CA PRO A 202 -3.37 -6.88 25.12
C PRO A 202 -3.14 -7.92 26.22
N SER A 203 -3.95 -7.86 27.28
CA SER A 203 -3.92 -8.88 28.34
C SER A 203 -4.31 -10.26 27.80
N ALA A 204 -5.26 -10.31 26.85
CA ALA A 204 -5.64 -11.54 26.17
C ALA A 204 -4.48 -12.17 25.38
N TRP A 205 -3.61 -11.35 24.78
CA TRP A 205 -2.38 -11.83 24.14
C TRP A 205 -1.42 -12.44 25.16
N ALA A 206 -1.16 -11.70 26.24
CA ALA A 206 -0.26 -12.12 27.30
C ALA A 206 -0.72 -13.44 27.96
N ASN A 207 -2.02 -13.59 28.16
CA ASN A 207 -2.63 -14.75 28.82
C ASN A 207 -2.92 -15.92 27.86
N GLY A 208 -2.70 -15.75 26.55
CA GLY A 208 -2.94 -16.81 25.57
C GLY A 208 -4.42 -17.06 25.30
N THR A 209 -5.28 -16.09 25.62
CA THR A 209 -6.75 -16.19 25.54
C THR A 209 -7.34 -15.32 24.43
N ASP A 210 -6.51 -14.72 23.59
CA ASP A 210 -6.98 -13.88 22.50
C ASP A 210 -7.75 -14.68 21.44
N THR A 211 -8.88 -14.12 20.99
CA THR A 211 -9.75 -14.78 20.00
C THR A 211 -9.01 -15.01 18.69
N GLY A 212 -9.15 -16.21 18.13
CA GLY A 212 -8.55 -16.63 16.87
C GLY A 212 -7.90 -18.01 16.93
N SER A 213 -7.04 -18.30 15.96
CA SER A 213 -6.28 -19.56 15.89
C SER A 213 -4.89 -19.34 15.30
N GLY A 214 -3.89 -20.04 15.83
CA GLY A 214 -2.49 -19.83 15.45
C GLY A 214 -2.09 -18.35 15.59
N SER A 215 -1.48 -17.80 14.54
CA SER A 215 -1.11 -16.38 14.43
C SER A 215 -2.28 -15.47 14.05
N ALA A 216 -3.41 -16.01 13.56
CA ALA A 216 -4.58 -15.21 13.23
C ALA A 216 -5.33 -14.84 14.50
N ARG A 217 -5.04 -13.66 15.04
CA ARG A 217 -5.55 -13.19 16.33
C ARG A 217 -6.09 -11.76 16.24
N ASN A 218 -7.14 -11.47 16.99
CA ASN A 218 -7.79 -10.15 16.99
C ASN A 218 -6.84 -9.03 17.43
N ASN A 219 -5.97 -9.34 18.39
CA ASN A 219 -5.23 -8.37 19.16
C ASN A 219 -3.73 -8.68 19.16
N ASP A 220 -3.19 -9.13 18.01
CA ASP A 220 -1.74 -9.12 17.77
C ASP A 220 -1.26 -7.69 17.45
N ILE A 221 -1.47 -6.79 18.41
CA ILE A 221 -1.21 -5.34 18.29
C ILE A 221 -0.58 -4.89 19.60
N ALA A 222 0.44 -4.04 19.52
CA ALA A 222 1.05 -3.39 20.68
C ALA A 222 1.42 -1.95 20.36
N VAL A 223 1.49 -1.13 21.40
CA VAL A 223 1.98 0.25 21.32
C VAL A 223 3.18 0.45 22.23
N ILE A 224 4.16 1.24 21.78
CA ILE A 224 5.39 1.53 22.52
C ILE A 224 5.59 3.04 22.53
N ALA A 225 5.69 3.64 23.72
CA ALA A 225 6.20 4.99 23.88
C ALA A 225 7.70 4.99 23.63
N ILE A 226 8.17 5.88 22.75
CA ILE A 226 9.57 6.07 22.42
C ILE A 226 10.13 7.19 23.27
N ALA A 227 11.24 6.94 23.96
CA ALA A 227 11.92 7.90 24.81
C ALA A 227 12.39 9.12 24.00
N LYS A 228 12.46 10.28 24.65
CA LYS A 228 13.10 11.45 24.05
C LYS A 228 14.58 11.21 23.82
N ASN A 229 15.15 11.88 22.83
CA ASN A 229 16.60 11.86 22.61
C ASN A 229 17.35 12.69 23.66
N ALA A 230 18.68 12.69 23.59
CA ALA A 230 19.53 13.46 24.51
C ALA A 230 19.28 14.99 24.45
N SER A 231 18.71 15.50 23.36
CA SER A 231 18.30 16.88 23.18
C SER A 231 16.86 17.14 23.65
N ASN A 232 16.24 16.20 24.37
CA ASN A 232 14.86 16.29 24.89
C ASN A 232 13.79 16.45 23.78
N GLN A 233 14.07 15.97 22.58
CA GLN A 233 13.14 16.03 21.44
C GLN A 233 12.31 14.76 21.34
N PHE A 234 11.07 14.90 20.86
CA PHE A 234 10.25 13.77 20.47
C PHE A 234 10.58 13.33 19.05
N ILE A 235 10.53 12.04 18.80
CA ILE A 235 10.82 11.46 17.49
C ILE A 235 9.85 11.97 16.42
N GLY A 236 8.56 12.09 16.73
CA GLY A 236 7.54 12.56 15.80
C GLY A 236 7.67 14.02 15.40
N ASP A 237 8.39 14.85 16.17
CA ASP A 237 8.70 16.23 15.77
C ASP A 237 9.71 16.26 14.60
N ILE A 238 10.46 15.18 14.43
CA ILE A 238 11.51 15.06 13.41
C ILE A 238 10.97 14.28 12.20
N THR A 239 10.25 13.19 12.46
CA THR A 239 9.80 12.27 11.41
C THR A 239 8.36 12.51 10.97
N GLY A 240 7.56 13.21 11.76
CA GLY A 240 6.09 13.12 11.67
C GLY A 240 5.57 11.77 12.15
N TYR A 241 4.25 11.63 12.13
CA TYR A 241 3.52 10.42 12.50
C TYR A 241 2.28 10.27 11.62
N LEU A 242 1.73 9.06 11.58
CA LEU A 242 0.59 8.69 10.76
C LEU A 242 -0.70 8.77 11.56
N SER A 243 -1.83 8.91 10.86
CA SER A 243 -3.14 8.77 11.49
C SER A 243 -3.48 7.29 11.66
N TYR A 244 -4.54 6.98 12.41
CA TYR A 244 -5.11 5.64 12.44
C TYR A 244 -6.63 5.69 12.37
N GLY A 245 -7.21 4.68 11.74
CA GLY A 245 -8.65 4.45 11.65
C GLY A 245 -9.01 3.12 12.30
N TRP A 246 -10.27 2.96 12.68
CA TRP A 246 -10.79 1.73 13.28
C TRP A 246 -12.14 1.36 12.66
N ASN A 247 -12.61 0.14 12.93
CA ASN A 247 -13.93 -0.36 12.49
C ASN A 247 -14.16 -0.21 10.98
N ASN A 248 -13.32 -0.86 10.17
CA ASN A 248 -13.42 -0.85 8.71
C ASN A 248 -13.30 0.54 8.07
N TYR A 249 -12.61 1.49 8.70
CA TYR A 249 -12.35 2.81 8.12
C TYR A 249 -11.83 2.69 6.67
N SER A 250 -12.46 3.43 5.75
CA SER A 250 -12.20 3.42 4.30
C SER A 250 -12.60 2.16 3.52
N PHE A 251 -13.16 1.12 4.16
CA PHE A 251 -13.75 0.01 3.43
C PHE A 251 -15.13 0.40 2.90
N ILE A 252 -15.40 -0.01 1.67
CA ILE A 252 -16.68 0.18 1.01
C ILE A 252 -17.20 -1.15 0.50
N SER A 253 -18.52 -1.30 0.45
CA SER A 253 -19.20 -2.39 -0.25
C SER A 253 -20.11 -1.77 -1.31
N SER A 254 -20.01 -2.28 -2.53
CA SER A 254 -20.86 -1.86 -3.64
C SER A 254 -21.13 -2.99 -4.63
N PRO A 255 -22.19 -2.93 -5.45
CA PRO A 255 -22.40 -3.88 -6.53
C PRO A 255 -21.23 -3.95 -7.51
N LYS A 256 -20.51 -2.84 -7.70
CA LYS A 256 -19.32 -2.75 -8.56
C LYS A 256 -18.11 -3.54 -8.02
N THR A 257 -18.16 -4.00 -6.77
CA THR A 257 -17.13 -4.85 -6.14
C THR A 257 -17.69 -6.22 -5.73
N GLY A 258 -18.84 -6.62 -6.30
CA GLY A 258 -19.53 -7.85 -5.89
C GLY A 258 -20.02 -7.83 -4.45
N ASN A 259 -20.27 -6.63 -3.90
CA ASN A 259 -20.64 -6.36 -2.50
C ASN A 259 -19.59 -6.78 -1.46
N LEU A 260 -18.37 -7.11 -1.87
CA LEU A 260 -17.25 -7.34 -0.96
C LEU A 260 -16.84 -6.03 -0.26
N GLN A 261 -16.58 -6.11 1.04
CA GLN A 261 -15.94 -5.03 1.79
C GLN A 261 -14.48 -4.93 1.35
N THR A 262 -14.14 -3.87 0.63
CA THR A 262 -12.80 -3.67 0.09
C THR A 262 -12.31 -2.24 0.26
N ALA A 263 -10.99 -2.09 0.38
CA ALA A 263 -10.28 -0.81 0.39
C ALA A 263 -8.99 -0.94 -0.41
N ALA A 264 -8.54 0.15 -1.03
CA ALA A 264 -7.17 0.23 -1.53
C ALA A 264 -6.22 0.45 -0.35
N VAL A 265 -5.29 -0.48 -0.15
CA VAL A 265 -4.36 -0.46 1.00
C VAL A 265 -2.92 -0.50 0.51
N THR A 266 -2.11 0.36 1.10
CA THR A 266 -0.65 0.34 1.00
C THR A 266 -0.07 -0.22 2.28
N THR A 267 0.71 -1.29 2.18
CA THR A 267 1.37 -1.94 3.32
C THR A 267 2.87 -1.78 3.26
N PHE A 268 3.49 -1.62 4.43
CA PHE A 268 4.94 -1.41 4.56
C PHE A 268 5.58 -2.41 5.50
N GLY A 269 6.82 -2.80 5.20
CA GLY A 269 7.57 -3.73 6.03
C GLY A 269 9.06 -3.76 5.71
N TYR A 270 9.83 -4.37 6.61
CA TYR A 270 11.22 -4.80 6.37
C TYR A 270 11.28 -6.34 6.31
N PRO A 271 10.69 -7.00 5.29
CA PRO A 271 10.66 -8.45 5.21
C PRO A 271 12.04 -9.05 4.91
N THR A 272 12.40 -10.16 5.53
CA THR A 272 13.65 -10.88 5.28
C THR A 272 13.75 -11.38 3.84
N LEU A 273 12.64 -11.80 3.22
CA LEU A 273 12.65 -12.32 1.85
C LEU A 273 13.14 -11.29 0.83
N LEU A 274 12.86 -10.01 1.05
CA LEU A 274 13.23 -8.93 0.14
C LEU A 274 14.35 -8.11 0.77
N ASP A 275 15.51 -8.09 0.12
CA ASP A 275 16.69 -7.35 0.60
C ASP A 275 17.15 -7.74 2.02
N GLY A 276 16.82 -8.93 2.53
CA GLY A 276 17.22 -9.35 3.88
C GLY A 276 16.63 -8.47 4.99
N GLY A 277 15.53 -7.75 4.72
CA GLY A 277 14.96 -6.76 5.63
C GLY A 277 15.82 -5.49 5.78
N ALA A 278 16.75 -5.25 4.86
CA ALA A 278 17.62 -4.08 4.86
C ALA A 278 16.93 -2.82 4.33
N ILE A 279 16.01 -2.99 3.37
CA ILE A 279 15.31 -1.88 2.71
C ILE A 279 13.82 -2.02 2.97
N MET A 280 13.15 -0.90 3.29
CA MET A 280 11.70 -0.88 3.42
C MET A 280 11.04 -1.26 2.09
N GLN A 281 10.06 -2.15 2.16
CA GLN A 281 9.25 -2.57 1.04
C GLN A 281 7.85 -2.02 1.18
N ARG A 282 7.23 -1.76 0.05
CA ARG A 282 5.84 -1.32 -0.09
C ARG A 282 5.09 -2.35 -0.92
N THR A 283 3.89 -2.72 -0.47
CA THR A 283 2.94 -3.48 -1.27
C THR A 283 1.64 -2.69 -1.42
N ASP A 284 1.08 -2.64 -2.63
CA ASP A 284 -0.19 -1.98 -2.95
C ASP A 284 -1.17 -2.97 -3.59
N GLY A 285 -2.45 -2.88 -3.23
CA GLY A 285 -3.51 -3.72 -3.79
C GLY A 285 -4.83 -3.54 -3.04
N PRO A 286 -5.91 -4.22 -3.48
CA PRO A 286 -7.14 -4.29 -2.72
C PRO A 286 -6.94 -5.16 -1.48
N ALA A 287 -7.40 -4.68 -0.34
CA ALA A 287 -7.55 -5.47 0.87
C ALA A 287 -9.02 -5.81 1.10
N TYR A 288 -9.24 -6.90 1.82
CA TYR A 288 -10.56 -7.42 2.17
C TYR A 288 -10.65 -7.67 3.68
N THR A 289 -11.84 -7.53 4.24
CA THR A 289 -12.12 -8.01 5.60
C THR A 289 -12.35 -9.51 5.57
N THR A 290 -11.80 -10.25 6.53
CA THR A 290 -12.05 -11.69 6.69
C THR A 290 -12.14 -12.08 8.16
N THR A 291 -12.62 -13.29 8.44
CA THR A 291 -12.66 -13.85 9.80
C THR A 291 -11.99 -15.22 9.82
N VAL A 292 -11.06 -15.43 10.75
CA VAL A 292 -10.36 -16.70 10.98
C VAL A 292 -10.60 -17.15 12.41
N SER A 293 -11.36 -18.23 12.61
CA SER A 293 -11.70 -18.75 13.94
C SER A 293 -12.25 -17.67 14.90
N GLY A 294 -13.10 -16.79 14.39
CA GLY A 294 -13.69 -15.67 15.14
C GLY A 294 -12.81 -14.42 15.24
N ALA A 295 -11.53 -14.48 14.85
CA ALA A 295 -10.68 -13.30 14.76
C ALA A 295 -10.94 -12.55 13.47
N SER A 296 -11.27 -11.28 13.58
CA SER A 296 -11.39 -10.37 12.44
C SER A 296 -10.01 -9.96 11.96
N GLN A 297 -9.77 -10.12 10.66
CA GLN A 297 -8.49 -9.85 10.01
C GLN A 297 -8.70 -8.99 8.77
N LEU A 298 -7.65 -8.30 8.35
CA LEU A 298 -7.53 -7.79 6.99
C LEU A 298 -6.69 -8.75 6.17
N TRP A 299 -6.95 -8.84 4.88
CA TRP A 299 -6.29 -9.75 3.96
C TRP A 299 -5.95 -9.05 2.65
N GLN A 300 -4.73 -9.26 2.14
CA GLN A 300 -4.21 -8.66 0.91
C GLN A 300 -3.12 -9.56 0.30
N GLY A 301 -3.02 -9.57 -1.03
CA GLY A 301 -1.87 -10.17 -1.72
C GLY A 301 -0.57 -9.40 -1.41
N SER A 302 0.53 -10.13 -1.16
CA SER A 302 1.79 -9.53 -0.72
C SER A 302 2.98 -10.49 -0.81
N ASN A 303 4.16 -9.94 -1.09
CA ASN A 303 5.45 -10.64 -0.98
C ASN A 303 6.17 -10.42 0.36
N LEU A 304 5.58 -9.69 1.30
CA LEU A 304 6.22 -9.45 2.59
C LEU A 304 6.18 -10.72 3.45
N THR A 305 7.32 -11.08 4.04
CA THR A 305 7.49 -12.24 4.95
C THR A 305 7.98 -11.77 6.33
N SER A 306 8.54 -12.69 7.14
CA SER A 306 9.12 -12.42 8.46
C SER A 306 9.92 -11.12 8.50
N GLY A 307 9.75 -10.32 9.55
CA GLY A 307 10.34 -8.97 9.66
C GLY A 307 9.40 -7.85 9.24
N ALA A 308 8.42 -8.12 8.36
CA ALA A 308 7.34 -7.19 8.06
C ALA A 308 6.27 -7.09 9.16
N SER A 309 6.28 -8.03 10.12
CA SER A 309 5.46 -8.02 11.33
C SER A 309 5.41 -6.64 12.00
N GLY A 310 4.23 -6.20 12.40
CA GLY A 310 3.99 -4.87 12.96
C GLY A 310 4.00 -3.72 11.95
N GLY A 311 4.29 -4.00 10.67
CA GLY A 311 4.26 -3.05 9.59
C GLY A 311 2.86 -2.50 9.33
N PRO A 312 2.70 -1.19 9.04
CA PRO A 312 1.39 -0.57 8.93
C PRO A 312 0.65 -0.95 7.65
N TRP A 313 -0.66 -1.12 7.77
CA TRP A 313 -1.61 -1.19 6.66
C TRP A 313 -2.34 0.13 6.55
N ILE A 314 -2.09 0.90 5.49
CA ILE A 314 -2.50 2.30 5.36
C ILE A 314 -3.54 2.46 4.25
N VAL A 315 -4.68 3.05 4.59
CA VAL A 315 -5.69 3.51 3.62
C VAL A 315 -5.50 4.99 3.30
N ASN A 316 -6.03 5.41 2.15
CA ASN A 316 -5.90 6.78 1.66
C ASN A 316 -4.43 7.22 1.64
N PHE A 317 -3.54 6.36 1.11
CA PHE A 317 -2.11 6.63 1.04
C PHE A 317 -1.81 7.73 0.02
N ARG A 318 -1.82 8.98 0.50
CA ARG A 318 -1.63 10.20 -0.29
C ARG A 318 -0.55 11.06 0.36
N PRO A 319 0.73 10.87 -0.01
CA PRO A 319 1.84 11.67 0.53
C PRO A 319 1.70 13.17 0.23
N ARG A 320 1.07 13.52 -0.90
CA ARG A 320 0.72 14.89 -1.27
C ARG A 320 -0.59 14.92 -2.04
N ASP A 321 -1.36 15.98 -1.84
CA ASP A 321 -2.58 16.23 -2.60
C ASP A 321 -2.27 16.93 -3.93
N ALA A 322 -2.95 16.46 -4.98
CA ALA A 322 -2.96 17.15 -6.26
C ALA A 322 -3.94 18.33 -6.20
N VAL A 323 -3.63 19.42 -6.90
CA VAL A 323 -4.59 20.51 -7.13
C VAL A 323 -5.64 20.02 -8.10
N LEU A 324 -6.90 19.99 -7.68
CA LEU A 324 -8.01 19.63 -8.55
C LEU A 324 -8.53 20.85 -9.32
N SER A 325 -8.96 20.63 -10.56
CA SER A 325 -9.59 21.64 -11.42
C SER A 325 -11.07 21.35 -11.64
N GLY A 326 -11.84 22.33 -12.12
CA GLY A 326 -13.23 22.13 -12.55
C GLY A 326 -14.25 21.93 -11.42
N GLY A 327 -13.97 22.45 -10.22
CA GLY A 327 -14.86 22.33 -9.06
C GLY A 327 -14.86 20.94 -8.38
N ALA A 328 -13.97 20.04 -8.80
CA ALA A 328 -13.84 18.73 -8.17
C ALA A 328 -13.32 18.84 -6.73
N VAL A 329 -13.83 17.98 -5.85
CA VAL A 329 -13.47 17.90 -4.43
C VAL A 329 -12.89 16.53 -4.10
N ILE A 330 -11.85 16.49 -3.26
CA ILE A 330 -11.11 15.27 -2.87
C ILE A 330 -11.95 14.35 -1.96
N GLY A 331 -13.01 14.87 -1.34
CA GLY A 331 -13.74 14.23 -0.24
C GLY A 331 -13.16 14.62 1.12
N ASN A 332 -13.82 14.18 2.21
CA ASN A 332 -13.49 14.58 3.59
C ASN A 332 -12.83 13.46 4.42
N ALA A 333 -12.42 12.36 3.79
CA ALA A 333 -11.76 11.26 4.50
C ALA A 333 -10.32 11.64 4.86
N SER A 334 -9.90 11.31 6.08
CA SER A 334 -8.51 11.42 6.54
C SER A 334 -7.58 10.54 5.71
N ASN A 335 -6.46 11.14 5.30
CA ASN A 335 -5.39 10.47 4.57
C ASN A 335 -4.40 9.78 5.53
N LEU A 336 -3.58 8.87 5.01
CA LEU A 336 -2.46 8.25 5.73
C LEU A 336 -2.89 7.59 7.06
N SER A 337 -4.04 6.89 7.03
CA SER A 337 -4.62 6.25 8.21
C SER A 337 -4.26 4.77 8.26
N ILE A 338 -3.57 4.36 9.33
CA ILE A 338 -3.30 2.96 9.62
C ILE A 338 -4.57 2.30 10.14
N ILE A 339 -4.91 1.13 9.59
CA ILE A 339 -6.13 0.37 9.93
C ILE A 339 -5.84 -1.01 10.50
N GLY A 340 -4.57 -1.36 10.60
CA GLY A 340 -4.08 -2.64 11.12
C GLY A 340 -2.57 -2.73 10.98
N VAL A 341 -2.01 -3.78 11.55
CA VAL A 341 -0.59 -4.10 11.43
C VAL A 341 -0.41 -5.52 10.92
N THR A 342 0.60 -5.74 10.08
CA THR A 342 0.96 -7.09 9.60
C THR A 342 1.17 -8.01 10.79
N SER A 343 0.41 -9.08 10.88
CA SER A 343 0.48 -10.06 11.97
C SER A 343 1.09 -11.36 11.46
N TRP A 344 0.60 -11.88 10.34
CA TRP A 344 1.07 -13.14 9.79
C TRP A 344 0.88 -13.23 8.28
N GLY A 345 1.49 -14.26 7.70
CA GLY A 345 1.43 -14.60 6.28
C GLY A 345 2.31 -15.81 6.04
N SER A 346 2.34 -16.31 4.81
CA SER A 346 3.24 -17.41 4.48
C SER A 346 4.71 -16.99 4.63
N SER A 347 5.49 -17.79 5.37
CA SER A 347 6.95 -17.68 5.39
C SER A 347 7.61 -18.37 4.21
N ASP A 348 6.91 -19.30 3.54
CA ASP A 348 7.39 -20.00 2.37
C ASP A 348 7.30 -19.07 1.14
N PRO A 349 8.43 -18.73 0.49
CA PRO A 349 8.45 -17.90 -0.69
C PRO A 349 7.81 -18.55 -1.93
N ASN A 350 7.50 -19.84 -1.90
CA ASN A 350 6.86 -20.56 -3.01
C ASN A 350 5.37 -20.84 -2.75
N ALA A 351 4.93 -20.62 -1.51
CA ALA A 351 3.53 -20.69 -1.16
C ALA A 351 2.79 -19.41 -1.60
N ILE A 352 1.53 -19.39 -1.21
CA ILE A 352 0.56 -18.36 -1.55
C ILE A 352 1.05 -17.01 -1.02
N LYS A 353 0.98 -16.00 -1.89
CA LYS A 353 1.52 -14.65 -1.65
C LYS A 353 0.47 -13.75 -1.05
N ASP A 354 0.17 -13.96 0.22
CA ASP A 354 -0.76 -13.13 0.97
C ASP A 354 -0.27 -12.86 2.40
N ASN A 355 -0.76 -11.75 2.94
CA ASN A 355 -0.55 -11.36 4.33
C ASN A 355 -1.88 -11.00 4.97
N TYR A 356 -1.84 -11.05 6.30
CA TYR A 356 -2.96 -10.79 7.16
C TYR A 356 -2.57 -9.77 8.21
N ALA A 357 -3.49 -8.85 8.48
CA ALA A 357 -3.32 -7.84 9.50
C ALA A 357 -4.26 -8.10 10.67
N SER A 358 -3.76 -7.90 11.89
CA SER A 358 -4.64 -7.65 13.02
C SER A 358 -5.26 -6.29 12.87
N GLN A 359 -6.58 -6.29 12.71
CA GLN A 359 -7.35 -5.11 12.38
C GLN A 359 -7.54 -4.19 13.60
N PHE A 360 -7.46 -2.88 13.38
CA PHE A 360 -7.89 -1.89 14.38
C PHE A 360 -9.40 -1.82 14.43
N ARG A 361 -10.01 -2.32 15.52
CA ARG A 361 -11.47 -2.38 15.65
C ARG A 361 -11.94 -2.70 17.06
N GLN A 362 -13.23 -2.49 17.27
CA GLN A 362 -13.97 -3.12 18.35
C GLN A 362 -14.08 -4.64 18.13
N ASN A 363 -13.94 -5.39 19.22
CA ASN A 363 -14.09 -6.84 19.28
C ASN A 363 -14.56 -7.25 20.68
N THR A 364 -14.66 -8.55 20.95
CA THR A 364 -15.16 -9.06 22.23
C THR A 364 -14.29 -8.66 23.43
N GLN A 365 -12.97 -8.56 23.26
CA GLN A 365 -12.05 -8.09 24.31
C GLN A 365 -12.06 -6.57 24.47
N TYR A 366 -12.31 -5.83 23.38
CA TYR A 366 -12.30 -4.38 23.33
C TYR A 366 -13.60 -3.83 22.74
N PRO A 367 -14.73 -3.95 23.45
CA PRO A 367 -16.05 -3.67 22.87
C PRO A 367 -16.42 -2.18 22.88
N ASN A 368 -15.69 -1.32 23.57
CA ASN A 368 -16.14 0.06 23.79
C ASN A 368 -15.97 0.92 22.52
N ALA A 369 -16.98 1.76 22.26
CA ALA A 369 -16.95 2.75 21.20
C ALA A 369 -15.96 3.90 21.46
N THR A 370 -15.52 4.06 22.71
CA THR A 370 -14.60 5.11 23.14
C THR A 370 -13.67 4.63 24.24
N TYR A 371 -12.38 4.93 24.13
CA TYR A 371 -11.36 4.82 25.18
C TYR A 371 -10.65 6.18 25.31
N GLY A 372 -11.08 6.99 26.28
CA GLY A 372 -10.61 8.37 26.42
C GLY A 372 -10.81 9.17 25.13
N ASN A 373 -9.79 9.91 24.70
CA ASN A 373 -9.83 10.69 23.45
C ASN A 373 -9.17 9.95 22.27
N TYR A 374 -8.98 8.63 22.36
CA TYR A 374 -8.19 7.84 21.40
C TYR A 374 -9.03 7.02 20.41
N GLY A 375 -10.36 7.15 20.44
CA GLY A 375 -11.26 6.42 19.54
C GLY A 375 -11.78 5.11 20.13
N ALA A 376 -12.07 4.12 19.28
CA ALA A 376 -12.70 2.86 19.67
C ALA A 376 -11.77 1.64 19.57
N GLY A 377 -12.18 0.56 20.25
CA GLY A 377 -11.61 -0.77 20.04
C GLY A 377 -10.19 -0.97 20.57
N ASN A 378 -9.53 -1.99 20.04
CA ASN A 378 -8.22 -2.46 20.53
C ASN A 378 -7.15 -1.37 20.51
N ILE A 379 -6.94 -0.68 19.38
CA ILE A 379 -5.91 0.37 19.26
C ILE A 379 -6.14 1.51 20.25
N ALA A 380 -7.39 1.96 20.39
CA ALA A 380 -7.73 3.06 21.29
C ALA A 380 -7.57 2.67 22.76
N SER A 381 -7.92 1.43 23.12
CA SER A 381 -7.72 0.92 24.48
C SER A 381 -6.24 0.87 24.86
N LEU A 382 -5.39 0.38 23.96
CA LEU A 382 -3.94 0.31 24.18
C LEU A 382 -3.32 1.71 24.31
N LEU A 383 -3.71 2.64 23.43
CA LEU A 383 -3.29 4.04 23.52
C LEU A 383 -3.76 4.69 24.82
N ASN A 384 -5.04 4.55 25.17
CA ASN A 384 -5.58 5.11 26.39
C ASN A 384 -4.81 4.62 27.63
N THR A 385 -4.52 3.32 27.66
CA THR A 385 -3.73 2.71 28.74
C THR A 385 -2.31 3.28 28.79
N LEU A 386 -1.60 3.30 27.66
CA LEU A 386 -0.23 3.85 27.60
C LEU A 386 -0.20 5.32 28.04
N CYS A 387 -1.11 6.12 27.51
CA CYS A 387 -1.13 7.56 27.67
C CYS A 387 -1.63 8.02 29.04
N SER A 388 -2.43 7.21 29.73
CA SER A 388 -2.83 7.45 31.13
C SER A 388 -1.85 6.88 32.15
N THR A 389 -0.89 6.05 31.72
CA THR A 389 0.14 5.49 32.61
C THR A 389 1.07 6.60 33.11
N ALA A 390 1.44 6.51 34.39
CA ALA A 390 2.40 7.41 35.02
C ALA A 390 3.75 7.36 34.30
N ALA A 391 4.32 8.52 34.01
CA ALA A 391 5.59 8.64 33.32
C ALA A 391 6.71 9.02 34.31
N PRO A 392 7.97 8.59 34.05
CA PRO A 392 9.12 9.04 34.84
C PRO A 392 9.20 10.58 34.88
N GLY A 393 9.44 11.15 36.06
CA GLY A 393 9.45 12.62 36.25
C GLY A 393 8.08 13.23 36.58
N GLY A 394 7.03 12.41 36.75
CA GLY A 394 5.71 12.84 37.22
C GLY A 394 4.67 13.01 36.10
N GLY A 395 3.39 13.02 36.48
CA GLY A 395 2.29 13.04 35.52
C GLY A 395 2.16 11.74 34.71
N THR A 396 1.44 11.80 33.59
CA THR A 396 1.24 10.70 32.64
C THR A 396 2.00 10.92 31.33
N TYR A 397 2.17 9.86 30.52
CA TYR A 397 2.75 9.98 29.18
C TYR A 397 2.01 11.00 28.30
N ALA A 398 0.68 11.10 28.43
CA ALA A 398 -0.10 12.16 27.78
C ALA A 398 0.28 13.55 28.26
N SER A 399 0.30 13.78 29.59
CA SER A 399 0.63 15.10 30.14
C SER A 399 2.06 15.55 29.83
N GLN A 400 2.97 14.59 29.59
CA GLN A 400 4.33 14.88 29.15
C GLN A 400 4.45 15.11 27.65
N GLY A 401 3.39 14.89 26.85
CA GLY A 401 3.33 15.18 25.42
C GLY A 401 3.66 14.01 24.49
N TYR A 402 3.86 12.78 24.99
CA TYR A 402 4.17 11.62 24.13
C TYR A 402 2.99 11.25 23.22
N CYS A 403 1.76 11.50 23.67
CA CYS A 403 0.53 11.04 23.04
C CYS A 403 -0.22 12.11 22.23
N ASN A 404 0.42 13.26 22.00
CA ASN A 404 -0.15 14.33 21.17
C ASN A 404 -0.32 13.88 19.72
#